data_AF-A0A3R8I9G5-F1
#
_entry.id   AF-A0A3R8I9G5-F1
#
_cell.length_a   1.000
_cell.length_b   1.000
_cell.length_c   1.000
_cell.angle_alpha   90.00
_cell.angle_beta   90.00
_cell.angle_gamma   90.00
#
_symmetry.space_group_name_H-M   'P 1'
#
loop_
_entity.id
_entity.type
_entity.pdbx_description
1 polymer ?
#
loop_
_entity_poly.entity_id
_entity_poly.type
_entity_poly.pdbx_seq_one_letter_code
_entity_poly.pdbx_strand_id
1 'polypeptide(L)'
;MKTYIITISKHFLTTHKRAGEETNFKEKFLNGEKIHTIRVNHPLWEKRIKEAQEGRAVLSVRQWTGKPYHSKQVEVARLTAENGIGVQQLEIFDFMRPAKVDSCQLVDLRYLANNDGLSFSDWYHWFRLADVKKPMAIIHFTKFRY
;
A
#
# COMPACT_ATOMS: atom_id res chain seq x y z
N MET A 1 5.42 -9.14 21.31
CA MET A 1 4.31 -8.69 20.43
C MET A 1 4.67 -9.00 18.98
N LYS A 2 3.74 -9.58 18.22
CA LYS A 2 3.99 -9.99 16.82
C LYS A 2 4.19 -8.75 15.95
N THR A 3 5.12 -8.79 15.02
CA THR A 3 5.41 -7.65 14.12
C THR A 3 5.25 -8.08 12.67
N TYR A 4 4.37 -7.40 11.95
CA TYR A 4 4.24 -7.53 10.51
C TYR A 4 4.96 -6.40 9.81
N ILE A 5 5.84 -6.74 8.88
CA ILE A 5 6.61 -5.75 8.12
C ILE A 5 5.87 -5.44 6.82
N ILE A 6 5.77 -4.15 6.51
CA ILE A 6 5.36 -3.67 5.19
C ILE A 6 6.36 -2.66 4.67
N THR A 7 6.91 -2.91 3.48
CA THR A 7 7.96 -2.05 2.91
C THR A 7 7.39 -1.09 1.87
N ILE A 8 7.57 0.21 2.04
CA ILE A 8 7.33 1.20 0.98
C ILE A 8 8.60 1.37 0.15
N SER A 9 8.46 1.46 -1.18
CA SER A 9 9.63 1.52 -2.07
C SER A 9 10.30 2.89 -1.99
N LYS A 10 11.64 2.93 -1.96
CA LYS A 10 12.40 4.19 -2.06
C LYS A 10 12.45 4.70 -3.50
N HIS A 11 12.56 3.79 -4.45
CA HIS A 11 12.66 4.11 -5.88
C HIS A 11 11.56 3.43 -6.67
N PHE A 12 11.24 3.98 -7.84
CA PHE A 12 10.37 3.33 -8.81
C PHE A 12 10.95 1.98 -9.26
N LEU A 13 10.06 1.00 -9.47
CA LEU A 13 10.42 -0.37 -9.86
C LEU A 13 11.14 -0.40 -11.21
N THR A 14 11.95 -1.43 -11.45
CA THR A 14 12.72 -1.58 -12.71
C THR A 14 11.84 -1.67 -13.97
N THR A 15 10.59 -2.09 -13.82
CA THR A 15 9.60 -2.18 -14.91
C THR A 15 8.82 -0.88 -15.14
N HIS A 16 9.05 0.14 -14.30
CA HIS A 16 8.40 1.43 -14.37
C HIS A 16 9.16 2.38 -15.31
N LYS A 17 8.45 3.30 -15.99
CA LYS A 17 9.08 4.26 -16.92
C LYS A 17 10.08 5.23 -16.26
N ARG A 18 9.91 5.47 -14.95
CA ARG A 18 10.78 6.30 -14.09
C ARG A 18 11.73 5.46 -13.23
N ALA A 19 12.05 4.24 -13.68
CA ALA A 19 12.84 3.28 -12.89
C ALA A 19 14.10 3.92 -12.29
N GLY A 20 14.34 3.68 -10.99
CA GLY A 20 15.48 4.23 -10.27
C GLY A 20 15.30 5.64 -9.71
N GLU A 21 14.31 6.41 -10.17
CA GLU A 21 13.97 7.70 -9.55
C GLU A 21 13.33 7.50 -8.16
N GLU A 22 13.46 8.51 -7.28
CA GLU A 22 12.84 8.48 -5.96
C GLU A 22 11.31 8.59 -6.01
N THR A 23 10.62 7.80 -5.21
CA THR A 23 9.15 7.85 -5.06
C THR A 23 8.69 8.92 -4.08
N ASN A 24 9.59 9.29 -3.16
CA ASN A 24 9.34 10.09 -1.96
C ASN A 24 8.24 9.50 -1.06
N PHE A 25 8.04 8.17 -1.08
CA PHE A 25 6.97 7.54 -0.30
C PHE A 25 7.14 7.71 1.20
N LYS A 26 8.37 7.79 1.70
CA LYS A 26 8.61 8.00 3.14
C LYS A 26 8.10 9.38 3.54
N GLU A 27 8.48 10.41 2.80
CA GLU A 27 8.13 11.81 3.03
C GLU A 27 6.61 11.99 2.88
N LYS A 28 6.03 11.48 1.78
CA LYS A 28 4.58 11.49 1.55
C LYS A 28 3.79 10.77 2.64
N PHE A 29 4.31 9.65 3.15
CA PHE A 29 3.69 8.93 4.26
C PHE A 29 3.71 9.76 5.54
N LEU A 30 4.85 10.36 5.88
CA LEU A 30 5.01 11.19 7.08
C LEU A 30 4.17 12.48 7.01
N ASN A 31 4.00 13.04 5.80
CA ASN A 31 3.16 14.22 5.55
C ASN A 31 1.67 13.92 5.45
N GLY A 32 1.25 12.65 5.51
CA GLY A 32 -0.16 12.25 5.38
C GLY A 32 -0.72 12.31 3.95
N GLU A 33 0.14 12.43 2.92
CA GLU A 33 -0.25 12.35 1.51
C GLU A 33 -0.44 10.90 1.05
N LYS A 34 0.43 9.99 1.51
CA LYS A 34 0.31 8.53 1.30
C LYS A 34 -0.37 7.90 2.50
N ILE A 35 -1.68 7.76 2.45
CA ILE A 35 -2.50 7.26 3.56
C ILE A 35 -2.72 5.75 3.54
N HIS A 36 -2.41 5.08 2.42
CA HIS A 36 -2.47 3.63 2.32
C HIS A 36 -1.42 3.07 1.35
N THR A 37 -1.34 1.73 1.30
CA THR A 37 -0.61 1.03 0.24
C THR A 37 -1.41 -0.15 -0.29
N ILE A 38 -1.30 -0.41 -1.59
CA ILE A 38 -1.94 -1.57 -2.22
C ILE A 38 -0.98 -2.75 -2.29
N ARG A 39 -1.45 -3.96 -1.94
CA ARG A 39 -0.69 -5.21 -2.00
C ARG A 39 -1.49 -6.33 -2.63
N VAL A 40 -0.81 -7.23 -3.32
CA VAL A 40 -1.41 -8.51 -3.72
C VAL A 40 -1.73 -9.37 -2.50
N ASN A 41 -2.60 -10.37 -2.69
CA ASN A 41 -2.98 -11.36 -1.69
C ASN A 41 -3.80 -10.77 -0.52
N HIS A 42 -5.06 -10.42 -0.82
CA HIS A 42 -6.00 -9.90 0.19
C HIS A 42 -6.13 -10.79 1.44
N PRO A 43 -6.39 -12.11 1.35
CA PRO A 43 -6.63 -12.94 2.54
C PRO A 43 -5.45 -12.96 3.52
N LEU A 44 -4.23 -12.89 3.01
CA LEU A 44 -3.03 -12.80 3.85
C LEU A 44 -3.03 -11.51 4.66
N TRP A 45 -3.26 -10.37 4.00
CA TRP A 45 -3.20 -9.07 4.65
C TRP A 45 -4.40 -8.82 5.56
N GLU A 46 -5.58 -9.30 5.19
CA GLU A 46 -6.77 -9.28 6.02
C GLU A 46 -6.50 -9.91 7.39
N LYS A 47 -5.97 -11.14 7.42
CA LYS A 47 -5.59 -11.81 8.67
C LYS A 47 -4.58 -11.00 9.47
N ARG A 48 -3.54 -10.46 8.83
CA ARG A 48 -2.47 -9.71 9.52
C ARG A 48 -2.98 -8.42 10.14
N ILE A 49 -3.79 -7.68 9.41
CA ILE A 49 -4.34 -6.40 9.87
C ILE A 49 -5.37 -6.62 10.96
N LYS A 50 -6.21 -7.66 10.87
CA LYS A 50 -7.11 -8.06 11.95
C LYS A 50 -6.37 -8.34 13.27
N GLU A 51 -5.28 -9.09 13.22
CA GLU A 51 -4.44 -9.32 14.42
C GLU A 51 -3.87 -8.02 15.00
N ALA A 52 -3.54 -7.04 14.15
CA ALA A 52 -3.01 -5.76 14.59
C ALA A 52 -4.10 -4.82 15.15
N GLN A 53 -5.32 -4.87 14.60
CA GLN A 53 -6.50 -4.18 15.13
C GLN A 53 -6.93 -4.72 16.49
N GLU A 54 -6.77 -6.03 16.72
CA GLU A 54 -7.03 -6.67 18.01
C GLU A 54 -5.90 -6.47 19.03
N GLY A 55 -4.87 -5.66 18.72
CA GLY A 55 -3.73 -5.40 19.60
C GLY A 55 -2.76 -6.58 19.78
N ARG A 56 -2.92 -7.66 19.01
CA ARG A 56 -2.06 -8.87 19.07
C ARG A 56 -0.79 -8.72 18.22
N ALA A 57 -0.78 -7.77 17.30
CA ALA A 57 0.34 -7.46 16.43
C ALA A 57 0.51 -5.95 16.20
N VAL A 58 1.66 -5.57 15.64
CA VAL A 58 1.91 -4.22 15.10
C VAL A 58 2.31 -4.29 13.64
N LEU A 59 1.99 -3.24 12.88
CA LEU A 59 2.42 -3.06 11.50
C LEU A 59 3.63 -2.13 11.45
N SER A 60 4.80 -2.67 11.16
CA SER A 60 6.04 -1.92 11.00
C SER A 60 6.19 -1.50 9.53
N VAL A 61 6.04 -0.20 9.28
CA VAL A 61 6.26 0.40 7.96
C VAL A 61 7.75 0.67 7.81
N ARG A 62 8.36 0.08 6.79
CA ARG A 62 9.81 0.11 6.56
C ARG A 62 10.18 0.57 5.16
N GLN A 63 11.43 0.97 5.00
CA GLN A 63 12.03 1.25 3.70
C GLN A 63 13.44 0.66 3.65
N TRP A 64 13.86 0.15 2.49
CA TRP A 64 15.23 -0.29 2.27
C TRP A 64 16.16 0.93 2.17
N THR A 65 17.34 0.85 2.78
CA THR A 65 18.37 1.89 2.74
C THR A 65 19.05 2.02 1.38
N GLY A 66 19.10 0.93 0.62
CA GLY A 66 19.63 0.86 -0.73
C GLY A 66 18.86 -0.15 -1.57
N LYS A 67 19.58 -1.08 -2.22
CA LYS A 67 18.99 -2.10 -3.08
C LYS A 67 18.02 -3.00 -2.29
N PRO A 68 16.75 -3.16 -2.74
CA PRO A 68 15.80 -4.06 -2.09
C PRO A 68 16.37 -5.48 -1.93
N TYR A 69 16.12 -6.12 -0.79
CA TYR A 69 16.60 -7.47 -0.43
C TYR A 69 18.12 -7.62 -0.25
N HIS A 70 18.90 -6.58 -0.54
CA HIS A 70 20.36 -6.58 -0.45
C HIS A 70 20.92 -5.43 0.40
N SER A 71 20.06 -4.75 1.17
CA SER A 71 20.45 -3.63 2.04
C SER A 71 19.73 -3.71 3.38
N LYS A 72 20.00 -2.84 4.34
CA LYS A 72 19.27 -2.82 5.61
C LYS A 72 17.89 -2.18 5.41
N GLN A 73 16.89 -2.63 6.15
CA GLN A 73 15.62 -1.92 6.27
C GLN A 73 15.67 -0.99 7.48
N VAL A 74 15.10 0.21 7.33
CA VAL A 74 14.89 1.17 8.42
C VAL A 74 13.38 1.27 8.67
N GLU A 75 13.00 1.23 9.95
CA GLU A 75 11.62 1.44 10.40
C GLU A 75 11.30 2.94 10.28
N VAL A 76 10.27 3.24 9.49
CA VAL A 76 9.75 4.61 9.28
C VAL A 76 8.68 4.90 10.32
N ALA A 77 7.80 3.92 10.57
CA ALA A 77 6.77 4.02 11.59
C ALA A 77 6.35 2.64 12.10
N ARG A 78 5.81 2.62 13.30
CA ARG A 78 5.17 1.46 13.91
C ARG A 78 3.72 1.79 14.18
N LEU A 79 2.82 1.13 13.47
CA LEU A 79 1.39 1.36 13.54
C LEU A 79 0.70 0.27 14.35
N THR A 80 -0.21 0.68 15.23
CA THR A 80 -1.04 -0.16 16.10
C THR A 80 -2.52 0.08 15.79
N ALA A 81 -3.41 -0.56 16.56
CA ALA A 81 -4.84 -0.30 16.51
C ALA A 81 -5.19 1.20 16.71
N GLU A 82 -4.42 1.93 17.53
CA GLU A 82 -4.67 3.36 17.84
C GLU A 82 -4.50 4.26 16.61
N ASN A 83 -3.63 3.89 15.68
CA ASN A 83 -3.46 4.61 14.42
C ASN A 83 -4.66 4.43 13.46
N GLY A 84 -5.59 3.52 13.78
CA GLY A 84 -6.76 3.25 12.95
C GLY A 84 -6.47 2.41 11.71
N ILE A 85 -5.39 1.60 11.73
CA ILE A 85 -5.01 0.72 10.62
C ILE A 85 -6.18 -0.15 10.16
N GLY A 86 -6.22 -0.45 8.87
CA GLY A 86 -7.25 -1.31 8.32
C GLY A 86 -6.94 -1.86 6.95
N VAL A 87 -7.86 -2.66 6.46
CA VAL A 87 -7.76 -3.36 5.19
C VAL A 87 -9.11 -3.33 4.50
N GLN A 88 -9.11 -3.06 3.20
CA GLN A 88 -10.28 -3.22 2.33
C GLN A 88 -9.89 -4.06 1.13
N GLN A 89 -10.84 -4.84 0.62
CA GLN A 89 -10.66 -5.65 -0.57
C GLN A 89 -10.70 -4.74 -1.80
N LEU A 90 -9.73 -4.90 -2.71
CA LEU A 90 -9.65 -4.17 -3.97
C LEU A 90 -9.72 -5.12 -5.16
N GLU A 91 -10.69 -4.87 -6.03
CA GLU A 91 -10.86 -5.57 -7.30
C GLU A 91 -10.68 -4.55 -8.44
N ILE A 92 -9.64 -4.76 -9.26
CA ILE A 92 -9.36 -3.97 -10.46
C ILE A 92 -9.66 -4.87 -11.67
N PHE A 93 -10.73 -4.57 -12.40
CA PHE A 93 -11.10 -5.28 -13.63
C PHE A 93 -10.24 -4.87 -14.81
N ASP A 94 -10.12 -3.55 -14.99
CA ASP A 94 -9.27 -2.88 -15.97
C ASP A 94 -8.85 -1.51 -15.41
N PHE A 95 -7.93 -0.83 -16.11
CA PHE A 95 -7.42 0.48 -15.71
C PHE A 95 -8.19 1.66 -16.33
N MET A 96 -9.37 1.39 -16.90
CA MET A 96 -10.22 2.38 -17.56
C MET A 96 -11.51 2.66 -16.76
N ARG A 97 -11.88 1.76 -15.86
CA ARG A 97 -13.08 1.82 -15.02
C ARG A 97 -12.72 2.07 -13.55
N PRO A 98 -13.65 2.61 -12.75
CA PRO A 98 -13.50 2.64 -11.30
C PRO A 98 -13.18 1.25 -10.75
N ALA A 99 -12.31 1.20 -9.74
CA ALA A 99 -12.06 -0.03 -9.01
C ALA A 99 -13.22 -0.32 -8.06
N LYS A 100 -13.40 -1.59 -7.73
CA LYS A 100 -14.42 -2.05 -6.79
C LYS A 100 -13.77 -2.32 -5.44
N VAL A 101 -14.25 -1.63 -4.41
CA VAL A 101 -13.81 -1.78 -3.02
C VAL A 101 -14.89 -2.48 -2.20
N ASP A 102 -14.47 -3.44 -1.38
CA ASP A 102 -15.34 -4.28 -0.53
C ASP A 102 -16.56 -4.85 -1.26
N SER A 103 -16.38 -5.22 -2.53
CA SER A 103 -17.41 -5.83 -3.38
C SER A 103 -18.67 -4.99 -3.65
N CYS A 104 -18.76 -3.73 -3.27
CA CYS A 104 -19.94 -2.89 -3.55
C CYS A 104 -19.63 -1.46 -3.99
N GLN A 105 -18.50 -0.89 -3.57
CA GLN A 105 -18.22 0.51 -3.80
C GLN A 105 -17.34 0.74 -5.02
N LEU A 106 -17.74 1.67 -5.88
CA LEU A 106 -16.93 2.10 -7.02
C LEU A 106 -16.06 3.30 -6.63
N VAL A 107 -14.76 3.17 -6.82
CA VAL A 107 -13.76 4.18 -6.46
C VAL A 107 -12.97 4.59 -7.71
N ASP A 108 -12.90 5.90 -7.97
CA ASP A 108 -12.10 6.45 -9.06
C ASP A 108 -10.61 6.11 -8.89
N LEU A 109 -9.97 5.68 -9.98
CA LEU A 109 -8.58 5.22 -9.94
C LEU A 109 -7.58 6.36 -9.66
N ARG A 110 -7.89 7.62 -10.02
CA ARG A 110 -7.01 8.76 -9.70
C ARG A 110 -7.08 9.08 -8.22
N TYR A 111 -8.27 9.01 -7.64
CA TYR A 111 -8.44 9.15 -6.19
C TYR A 111 -7.66 8.06 -5.43
N LEU A 112 -7.77 6.82 -5.88
CA LEU A 112 -7.05 5.67 -5.32
C LEU A 112 -5.52 5.81 -5.48
N ALA A 113 -5.04 6.31 -6.63
CA ALA A 113 -3.64 6.59 -6.88
C ALA A 113 -3.08 7.68 -5.97
N ASN A 114 -3.81 8.78 -5.81
CA ASN A 114 -3.39 9.90 -4.97
C ASN A 114 -3.22 9.48 -3.52
N ASN A 115 -4.17 8.71 -2.98
CA ASN A 115 -4.09 8.18 -1.61
C ASN A 115 -2.99 7.10 -1.45
N ASP A 116 -2.56 6.46 -2.55
CA ASP A 116 -1.36 5.61 -2.61
C ASP A 116 -0.06 6.43 -2.78
N GLY A 117 -0.13 7.77 -2.83
CA GLY A 117 1.03 8.66 -2.92
C GLY A 117 1.64 8.75 -4.33
N LEU A 118 0.89 8.41 -5.37
CA LEU A 118 1.33 8.46 -6.77
C LEU A 118 0.39 9.31 -7.63
N SER A 119 0.94 9.91 -8.68
CA SER A 119 0.11 10.39 -9.79
C SER A 119 -0.59 9.21 -10.44
N PHE A 120 -1.76 9.42 -11.06
CA PHE A 120 -2.45 8.33 -11.77
C PHE A 120 -1.57 7.68 -12.85
N SER A 121 -0.76 8.47 -13.57
CA SER A 121 0.13 7.93 -14.61
C SER A 121 1.19 6.99 -14.01
N ASP A 122 1.84 7.41 -12.93
CA ASP A 122 2.84 6.58 -12.26
C ASP A 122 2.19 5.35 -11.61
N TRP A 123 1.03 5.53 -10.98
CA TRP A 123 0.25 4.44 -10.39
C TRP A 123 -0.16 3.40 -11.42
N TYR A 124 -0.66 3.83 -12.59
CA TYR A 124 -0.97 2.93 -13.70
C TYR A 124 0.26 2.12 -14.10
N HIS A 125 1.41 2.75 -14.34
CA HIS A 125 2.62 2.02 -14.71
C HIS A 125 3.16 1.14 -13.58
N TRP A 126 2.84 1.46 -12.32
CA TRP A 126 3.19 0.65 -11.16
C TRP A 126 2.40 -0.66 -11.11
N PHE A 127 1.10 -0.63 -11.46
CA PHE A 127 0.20 -1.78 -11.33
C PHE A 127 -0.15 -2.48 -12.66
N ARG A 128 0.14 -1.90 -13.83
CA ARG A 128 -0.25 -2.48 -15.14
C ARG A 128 0.27 -3.89 -15.42
N LEU A 129 1.34 -4.32 -14.74
CA LEU A 129 1.92 -5.66 -14.87
C LEU A 129 1.59 -6.56 -13.67
N ALA A 130 0.84 -6.07 -12.69
CA ALA A 130 0.44 -6.86 -11.53
C ALA A 130 -0.62 -7.90 -11.93
N ASP A 131 -0.60 -9.06 -11.29
CA ASP A 131 -1.67 -10.03 -11.42
C ASP A 131 -2.91 -9.54 -10.64
N VAL A 132 -3.79 -8.84 -11.35
CA VAL A 132 -5.05 -8.31 -10.82
C VAL A 132 -6.20 -9.32 -10.87
N LYS A 133 -5.96 -10.58 -11.30
CA LYS A 133 -7.01 -11.62 -11.36
C LYS A 133 -7.53 -12.01 -9.98
N LYS A 134 -6.73 -11.76 -8.94
CA LYS A 134 -7.10 -12.02 -7.54
C LYS A 134 -7.27 -10.70 -6.80
N PRO A 135 -8.22 -10.64 -5.84
CA PRO A 135 -8.39 -9.44 -5.03
C PRO A 135 -7.10 -9.02 -4.33
N MET A 136 -6.81 -7.73 -4.41
CA MET A 136 -5.72 -7.04 -3.73
C MET A 136 -6.21 -6.50 -2.39
N ALA A 137 -5.30 -6.12 -1.52
CA ALA A 137 -5.58 -5.43 -0.26
C ALA A 137 -5.17 -3.97 -0.36
N ILE A 138 -6.08 -3.06 -0.04
CA ILE A 138 -5.76 -1.69 0.36
C ILE A 138 -5.45 -1.75 1.84
N ILE A 139 -4.20 -1.46 2.22
CA ILE A 139 -3.78 -1.44 3.62
C ILE A 139 -3.71 0.01 4.06
N HIS A 140 -4.68 0.42 4.85
CA HIS A 140 -4.83 1.77 5.35
C HIS A 140 -3.91 2.00 6.55
N PHE A 141 -3.16 3.10 6.51
CA PHE A 141 -2.29 3.53 7.61
C PHE A 141 -3.01 4.44 8.61
N THR A 142 -4.22 4.88 8.28
CA THR A 142 -5.04 5.82 9.06
C THR A 142 -6.47 5.28 9.20
N LYS A 143 -7.33 6.01 9.92
CA LYS A 143 -8.76 5.72 10.08
C LYS A 143 -9.58 5.82 8.78
N PHE A 144 -9.04 6.42 7.71
CA PHE A 144 -9.72 6.58 6.43
C PHE A 144 -10.11 5.22 5.81
N ARG A 145 -11.32 5.11 5.27
CA ARG A 145 -11.80 4.01 4.42
C ARG A 145 -12.49 4.60 3.21
N TYR A 146 -12.42 3.89 2.10
CA TYR A 146 -13.29 4.15 0.95
C TYR A 146 -14.72 3.86 1.35
#